data_AF-A0A2E1SHQ9-F1
#
_entry.id   AF-A0A2E1SHQ9-F1
#
_cell.length_a   1.000
_cell.length_b   1.000
_cell.length_c   1.000
_cell.angle_alpha   90.00
_cell.angle_beta   90.00
_cell.angle_gamma   90.00
#
_symmetry.space_group_name_H-M   'P 1'
#
loop_
_entity.id
_entity.type
_entity.pdbx_description
1 polymer ?
#
loop_
_entity_poly.entity_id
_entity_poly.type
_entity_poly.pdbx_seq_one_letter_code
_entity_poly.pdbx_strand_id
1 'polypeptide(L)'
;MSQSLLQKHYDEKVVPALMEKFGYKNPHQVPAVKKIVINSGFSATADKNHVQYVNDEIAKISGQRPVTTKAKLSISNFKLREG
;
A
#
# COMPACT_ATOMS: atom_id res chain seq x y z
N MET A 1 -8.94 4.64 -23.64
CA MET A 1 -8.48 4.76 -22.23
C MET A 1 -6.96 4.90 -22.27
N SER A 2 -6.39 5.97 -21.73
CA SER A 2 -4.94 6.18 -21.80
C SER A 2 -4.22 5.18 -20.87
N GLN A 3 -3.40 4.32 -21.46
CA GLN A 3 -2.55 3.40 -20.71
C GLN A 3 -1.50 4.22 -19.93
N SER A 4 -1.37 3.96 -18.63
CA SER A 4 -0.48 4.72 -17.73
C SER A 4 0.99 4.52 -18.10
N LEU A 5 1.84 5.54 -17.87
CA LEU A 5 3.26 5.51 -18.25
C LEU A 5 4.01 4.32 -17.64
N LEU A 6 3.74 4.02 -16.37
CA LEU A 6 4.37 2.91 -15.66
C LEU A 6 3.92 1.55 -16.20
N GLN A 7 2.66 1.42 -16.59
CA GLN A 7 2.15 0.19 -17.20
C GLN A 7 2.80 -0.06 -18.55
N LYS A 8 2.91 0.97 -19.41
CA LYS A 8 3.63 0.87 -20.68
C LYS A 8 5.08 0.46 -20.49
N HIS A 9 5.78 1.10 -19.55
CA HIS A 9 7.17 0.77 -19.24
C HIS A 9 7.32 -0.69 -18.76
N TYR A 10 6.38 -1.17 -17.94
CA TYR A 10 6.38 -2.56 -17.48
C TYR A 10 6.22 -3.54 -18.65
N ASP A 11 5.22 -3.32 -19.50
CA ASP A 11 4.90 -4.21 -20.62
C ASP A 11 6.01 -4.22 -21.70
N GLU A 12 6.55 -3.06 -22.05
CA GLU A 12 7.50 -2.91 -23.18
C GLU A 12 8.95 -3.20 -22.80
N LYS A 13 9.37 -2.90 -21.56
CA LYS A 13 10.79 -2.98 -21.16
C LYS A 13 11.06 -4.01 -20.08
N VAL A 14 10.21 -4.06 -19.05
CA VAL A 14 10.48 -4.90 -17.88
C VAL A 14 10.17 -6.37 -18.17
N VAL A 15 9.05 -6.66 -18.83
CA VAL A 15 8.66 -8.03 -19.17
C VAL A 15 9.70 -8.73 -20.06
N PRO A 16 10.15 -8.17 -21.19
CA PRO A 16 11.18 -8.81 -22.02
C PRO A 16 12.50 -9.01 -21.28
N ALA A 17 12.94 -8.01 -20.52
CA ALA A 17 14.20 -8.07 -19.77
C ALA A 17 14.17 -9.14 -18.66
N LEU A 18 13.02 -9.37 -18.02
CA LEU A 18 12.85 -10.43 -17.02
C LEU A 18 12.76 -11.81 -17.68
N MET A 19 12.11 -11.92 -18.84
CA MET A 19 12.06 -13.18 -19.59
C MET A 19 13.46 -13.61 -20.06
N GLU A 20 14.27 -12.68 -20.55
CA GLU A 20 15.65 -12.96 -20.97
C GLU A 20 16.55 -13.33 -19.79
N LYS A 21 16.47 -12.59 -18.67
CA LYS A 21 17.31 -12.83 -17.49
C LYS A 21 17.00 -14.14 -16.76
N PHE A 22 15.72 -14.51 -16.68
CA PHE A 22 15.27 -15.65 -15.87
C PHE A 22 14.79 -16.84 -16.71
N GLY A 23 14.76 -16.72 -18.04
CA GLY A 23 14.42 -17.81 -18.95
C GLY A 23 12.98 -18.30 -18.83
N TYR A 24 12.04 -17.42 -18.47
CA TYR A 24 10.63 -17.80 -18.33
C TYR A 24 10.04 -18.28 -19.66
N LYS A 25 9.44 -19.47 -19.66
CA LYS A 25 8.79 -20.06 -20.86
C LYS A 25 7.39 -19.50 -21.12
N ASN A 26 6.74 -18.98 -20.08
CA ASN A 26 5.39 -18.46 -20.14
C ASN A 26 5.40 -16.98 -19.73
N PRO A 27 4.87 -16.05 -20.55
CA PRO A 27 4.77 -14.62 -20.21
C PRO A 27 4.06 -14.35 -18.88
N HIS A 28 3.12 -15.21 -18.48
CA HIS A 28 2.38 -15.08 -17.21
C HIS A 28 3.20 -15.47 -15.96
N GLN A 29 4.41 -16.00 -16.12
CA GLN A 29 5.32 -16.26 -15.00
C GLN A 29 6.06 -15.01 -14.54
N VAL A 30 6.03 -13.95 -15.34
CA VAL A 30 6.73 -12.70 -15.02
C VAL A 30 6.07 -12.05 -13.80
N PRO A 31 6.84 -11.71 -12.74
CA PRO A 31 6.27 -11.14 -11.51
C PRO A 31 5.61 -9.78 -11.75
N ALA A 32 4.33 -9.67 -11.39
CA ALA A 32 3.55 -8.43 -11.49
C ALA A 32 3.25 -7.80 -10.12
N VAL A 33 3.10 -6.47 -10.09
CA VAL A 33 2.71 -5.73 -8.89
C VAL A 33 1.21 -5.91 -8.64
N LYS A 34 0.84 -6.63 -7.58
CA LYS A 34 -0.58 -6.92 -7.26
C LYS A 34 -1.27 -5.79 -6.51
N LYS A 35 -0.62 -5.22 -5.49
CA LYS A 35 -1.15 -4.09 -4.69
C LYS A 35 -0.02 -3.38 -3.94
N ILE A 36 -0.23 -2.10 -3.67
CA ILE A 36 0.61 -1.29 -2.77
C ILE A 36 -0.27 -0.95 -1.56
N VAL A 37 0.21 -1.29 -0.35
CA VAL A 37 -0.50 -1.00 0.90
C VAL A 37 0.25 0.11 1.62
N ILE A 38 -0.43 1.23 1.86
CA ILE A 38 0.11 2.36 2.62
C ILE A 38 -0.42 2.24 4.04
N ASN A 39 0.48 2.21 5.01
CA ASN A 39 0.14 2.15 6.44
C ASN A 39 0.81 3.33 7.16
N SER A 40 0.05 4.02 8.02
CA SER A 40 0.57 5.05 8.90
C SER A 40 0.22 4.68 10.33
N GLY A 41 1.23 4.56 11.19
CA GLY A 41 1.05 4.33 12.61
C GLY A 41 0.94 5.65 13.36
N PHE A 42 -0.06 5.76 14.22
CA PHE A 42 -0.19 6.87 15.17
C PHE A 42 -0.31 6.31 16.59
N SER A 43 0.10 7.09 17.60
CA SER A 43 0.00 6.67 19.00
C SER A 43 -1.46 6.57 19.44
N ALA A 44 -1.80 5.58 20.27
CA ALA A 44 -3.13 5.43 20.84
C ALA A 44 -3.53 6.54 21.83
N THR A 45 -2.54 7.31 22.31
CA THR A 45 -2.78 8.51 23.12
C THR A 45 -2.98 9.76 22.29
N ALA A 46 -2.94 9.66 20.96
CA ALA A 46 -3.15 10.82 20.10
C ALA A 46 -4.60 11.31 20.19
N ASP A 47 -4.77 12.63 20.15
CA ASP A 47 -6.09 13.24 20.16
C ASP A 47 -6.93 12.76 18.97
N LYS A 48 -8.26 12.70 19.16
CA LYS A 48 -9.21 12.33 18.09
C LYS A 48 -9.04 13.20 16.83
N ASN A 49 -8.63 14.45 17.00
CA ASN A 49 -8.35 15.38 15.90
C ASN A 49 -7.10 14.97 15.08
N HIS A 50 -6.10 14.37 15.72
CA HIS A 50 -4.89 13.91 15.05
C HIS A 50 -5.18 12.71 14.14
N VAL A 51 -6.05 11.80 14.58
CA VAL A 51 -6.49 10.67 13.75
C VAL A 51 -7.21 11.15 12.49
N GLN A 52 -8.06 12.16 12.61
CA GLN A 52 -8.75 12.76 11.47
C GLN A 52 -7.75 13.43 10.51
N TYR A 53 -6.78 14.18 11.06
CA TYR A 53 -5.72 14.81 10.27
C TYR A 53 -4.92 13.79 9.45
N VAL A 54 -4.48 12.69 10.07
CA VAL A 54 -3.73 11.62 9.38
C VAL A 54 -4.58 10.96 8.29
N ASN A 55 -5.87 10.73 8.55
CA ASN A 55 -6.78 10.19 7.54
C ASN A 55 -6.90 11.14 6.33
N ASP A 56 -7.01 12.44 6.57
CA ASP A 56 -7.15 13.44 5.51
C ASP A 56 -5.85 13.59 4.69
N GLU A 57 -4.69 13.50 5.32
CA GLU A 57 -3.39 13.49 4.62
C GLU A 57 -3.23 12.25 3.74
N ILE A 58 -3.52 11.06 4.26
CA ILE A 58 -3.42 9.82 3.47
C ILE A 58 -4.44 9.85 2.32
N ALA A 59 -5.62 10.43 2.55
CA ALA A 59 -6.61 10.63 1.49
C ALA A 59 -6.09 11.56 0.40
N LYS A 60 -5.40 12.66 0.75
CA LYS A 60 -4.79 13.58 -0.23
C LYS A 60 -3.66 12.92 -1.03
N ILE A 61 -2.84 12.08 -0.39
CA ILE A 61 -1.72 11.40 -1.06
C ILE A 61 -2.22 10.26 -1.96
N SER A 62 -3.08 9.38 -1.43
CA SER A 62 -3.53 8.18 -2.13
C SER A 62 -4.73 8.41 -3.06
N GLY A 63 -5.44 9.54 -2.91
CA GLY A 63 -6.71 9.80 -3.60
C GLY A 63 -7.85 8.87 -3.16
N GLN A 64 -7.66 8.09 -2.09
CA GLN A 64 -8.63 7.11 -1.59
C GLN A 64 -8.88 7.33 -0.10
N ARG A 65 -10.12 7.06 0.35
CA ARG A 65 -10.44 7.15 1.77
C ARG A 65 -9.75 6.00 2.53
N PRO A 66 -8.87 6.30 3.49
CA PRO A 66 -8.17 5.27 4.26
C PRO A 66 -9.10 4.54 5.22
N VAL A 67 -8.72 3.31 5.57
CA VAL A 67 -9.41 2.50 6.58
C VAL A 67 -8.70 2.65 7.91
N THR A 68 -9.42 3.07 8.96
CA THR A 68 -8.87 3.14 10.32
C THR A 68 -8.73 1.73 10.88
N THR A 69 -7.49 1.31 11.12
CA THR A 69 -7.19 0.02 11.74
C THR A 69 -7.23 0.15 13.26
N LYS A 70 -7.81 -0.87 13.89
CA LYS A 70 -8.10 -0.89 15.31
C LYS A 70 -7.22 -1.90 16.04
N ALA A 71 -7.01 -1.70 17.34
CA ALA A 71 -6.08 -2.54 18.09
C ALA A 71 -6.69 -3.93 18.32
N LYS A 72 -5.96 -4.98 17.90
CA LYS A 72 -6.39 -6.38 18.09
C LYS A 72 -6.17 -6.88 19.53
N LEU A 73 -5.17 -6.35 20.22
CA LEU A 73 -4.77 -6.81 21.55
C LEU A 73 -4.74 -5.65 22.54
N SER A 74 -5.15 -5.93 23.78
CA SER A 74 -4.98 -5.01 24.90
C SER A 74 -3.58 -5.15 25.50
N ILE A 75 -2.77 -4.09 25.47
CA ILE A 75 -1.42 -4.08 26.04
C ILE A 75 -1.25 -2.84 26.92
N SER A 76 -1.17 -3.06 28.23
CA SER A 76 -1.10 -2.01 29.26
C SER A 76 0.10 -1.07 29.08
N ASN A 77 1.25 -1.59 28.66
CA ASN A 77 2.46 -0.78 28.43
C ASN A 77 2.27 0.31 27.37
N PHE A 78 1.42 0.04 26.37
CA PHE A 78 1.08 0.99 25.31
C PHE A 78 -0.24 1.73 25.56
N LYS A 79 -0.85 1.55 26.74
CA LYS A 79 -2.18 2.07 27.09
C LYS A 79 -3.25 1.69 26.06
N LEU A 80 -3.09 0.53 25.42
CA LEU A 80 -3.99 0.03 24.38
C LEU A 80 -5.13 -0.79 25.00
N ARG A 81 -6.34 -0.58 24.48
CA ARG A 81 -7.51 -1.44 24.72
C ARG A 81 -7.91 -2.08 23.39
N GLU A 82 -8.34 -3.33 23.44
CA GLU A 82 -8.94 -4.03 22.30
C GLU A 82 -10.20 -3.27 21.88
N GLY A 83 -10.31 -2.98 20.58
CA GLY A 83 -11.39 -2.15 20.10
C GLY A 83 -11.12 -1.49 18.78
#